data_AF-A0A921MRB2-F1
#
_entry.id   AF-A0A921MRB2-F1
#
_cell.length_a   1.000
_cell.length_b   1.000
_cell.length_c   1.000
_cell.angle_alpha   90.00
_cell.angle_beta   90.00
_cell.angle_gamma   90.00
#
_symmetry.space_group_name_H-M   'P 1'
#
loop_
_entity.id
_entity.type
_entity.pdbx_description
1 polymer ?
#
loop_
_entity_poly.entity_id
_entity_poly.type
_entity_poly.pdbx_seq_one_letter_code
_entity_poly.pdbx_strand_id
1 'polypeptide(L)'
;MKARILSLLLLGYSLIGFAQQQDNSIAIGIVLPDQQEEINAKSFKLLETKLKSVAARNGIFSDSYGSFVMYPQINIIDNALVEGGLKNINIVELEMTLFVKQFDTNVGFGSCSKTLKGSGNTISDAVKNAFSKISPNDNTYAYFFTDVKDKIKQYYRENKEKMIKSARTMAAQQQYEQAFALLMTYPSSMEGSDEVQDVAIEIYKKYQDATCSAKIAQARGAISTQDYEGAIDILATVDSESACHEESLKLIEQIGTEIRDEQKRELEMQNKLIDNAMTLESKRIDAIREIGVEYAKNHQPRITYTQIIK
;
A
#
# COMPACT_ATOMS: atom_id res chain seq x y z
N MET A 1 -44.22 43.49 39.00
CA MET A 1 -43.11 43.56 38.04
C MET A 1 -41.79 43.62 38.79
N LYS A 2 -41.07 42.48 38.86
CA LYS A 2 -39.67 42.42 39.28
C LYS A 2 -39.00 41.37 38.41
N ALA A 3 -38.24 41.83 37.42
CA ALA A 3 -37.44 40.99 36.54
C ALA A 3 -36.30 40.36 37.37
N ARG A 4 -36.16 39.04 37.29
CA ARG A 4 -34.98 38.33 37.78
C ARG A 4 -34.29 37.71 36.56
N ILE A 5 -33.20 38.34 36.17
CA ILE A 5 -32.25 37.85 35.17
C ILE A 5 -31.50 36.68 35.80
N LEU A 6 -31.71 35.47 35.28
CA LEU A 6 -30.97 34.29 35.69
C LEU A 6 -29.84 34.07 34.66
N SER A 7 -28.68 34.64 34.96
CA SER A 7 -27.42 34.32 34.28
C SER A 7 -26.82 33.08 34.92
N LEU A 8 -26.67 31.97 34.19
CA LEU A 8 -25.87 30.84 34.64
C LEU A 8 -25.11 30.19 33.47
N LEU A 9 -23.82 30.54 33.43
CA LEU A 9 -22.65 29.76 33.01
C LEU A 9 -22.83 28.63 31.97
N LEU A 10 -22.51 28.96 30.71
CA LEU A 10 -22.02 27.98 29.75
C LEU A 10 -20.62 27.50 30.19
N LEU A 11 -20.55 26.31 30.79
CA LEU A 11 -19.31 25.54 30.91
C LEU A 11 -19.04 24.90 29.55
N GLY A 12 -18.20 25.57 28.75
CA GLY A 12 -17.62 24.99 27.54
C GLY A 12 -16.68 23.86 27.92
N TYR A 13 -17.16 22.62 27.89
CA TYR A 13 -16.30 21.45 27.85
C TYR A 13 -15.69 21.38 26.44
N SER A 14 -14.46 21.86 26.31
CA SER A 14 -13.61 21.52 25.16
C SER A 14 -13.27 20.04 25.27
N LEU A 15 -14.04 19.20 24.58
CA LEU A 15 -13.61 17.86 24.20
C LEU A 15 -12.37 18.02 23.32
N ILE A 16 -11.19 17.87 23.92
CA ILE A 16 -9.97 17.60 23.19
C ILE A 16 -10.19 16.21 22.59
N GLY A 17 -10.72 16.17 21.38
CA GLY A 17 -10.68 14.98 20.56
C GLY A 17 -9.21 14.69 20.30
N PHE A 18 -8.63 13.74 21.03
CA PHE A 18 -7.48 13.02 20.51
C PHE A 18 -7.98 12.35 19.24
N ALA A 19 -7.62 12.91 18.08
CA ALA A 19 -7.60 12.15 16.87
C ALA A 19 -6.65 10.97 17.14
N GLN A 20 -7.21 9.81 17.48
CA GLN A 20 -6.45 8.57 17.42
C GLN A 20 -6.06 8.43 15.96
N GLN A 21 -4.79 8.75 15.66
CA GLN A 21 -4.17 8.39 14.41
C GLN A 21 -4.14 6.86 14.39
N GLN A 22 -5.20 6.27 13.84
CA GLN A 22 -5.36 4.84 13.71
C GLN A 22 -4.50 4.39 12.53
N ASP A 23 -3.18 4.45 12.70
CA ASP A 23 -2.21 4.01 11.70
C ASP A 23 -1.60 2.65 12.07
N ASN A 24 -2.37 1.77 12.71
CA ASN A 24 -1.91 0.43 13.12
C ASN A 24 -2.33 -0.66 12.12
N SER A 25 -2.77 -0.29 10.90
CA SER A 25 -3.34 -1.23 9.95
C SER A 25 -2.24 -1.89 9.11
N ILE A 26 -1.73 -3.03 9.59
CA ILE A 26 -1.02 -3.96 8.72
C ILE A 26 -2.00 -4.39 7.61
N ALA A 27 -1.64 -4.12 6.36
CA ALA A 27 -2.40 -4.56 5.20
C ALA A 27 -2.04 -6.01 4.87
N ILE A 28 -3.06 -6.86 4.77
CA ILE A 28 -2.90 -8.27 4.39
C ILE A 28 -3.92 -8.57 3.29
N GLY A 29 -3.45 -8.76 2.07
CA GLY A 29 -4.28 -9.13 0.93
C GLY A 29 -4.84 -10.54 1.12
N ILE A 30 -6.06 -10.78 0.67
CA ILE A 30 -6.72 -12.10 0.78
C ILE A 30 -6.74 -12.76 -0.59
N VAL A 31 -6.16 -13.95 -0.71
CA VAL A 31 -6.07 -14.68 -1.98
C VAL A 31 -6.67 -16.08 -1.84
N LEU A 32 -7.60 -16.42 -2.72
CA LEU A 32 -8.32 -17.69 -2.77
C LEU A 32 -8.22 -18.29 -4.17
N PRO A 33 -8.38 -19.62 -4.32
CA PRO A 33 -8.52 -20.22 -5.63
C PRO A 33 -9.89 -19.87 -6.24
N ASP A 34 -9.96 -19.87 -7.58
CA ASP A 34 -11.23 -19.74 -8.30
C ASP A 34 -12.08 -21.01 -8.20
N GLN A 35 -11.43 -22.18 -8.14
CA GLN A 35 -12.06 -23.49 -8.00
C GLN A 35 -11.06 -24.49 -7.41
N GLN A 36 -11.56 -25.49 -6.67
CA GLN A 36 -10.79 -26.63 -6.18
C GLN A 36 -11.72 -27.83 -6.13
N GLU A 37 -11.45 -28.86 -6.93
CA GLU A 37 -12.20 -30.12 -6.94
C GLU A 37 -13.73 -29.89 -6.94
N GLU A 38 -14.40 -30.29 -5.86
CA GLU A 38 -15.85 -30.24 -5.63
C GLU A 38 -16.35 -28.87 -5.12
N ILE A 39 -15.44 -27.91 -4.89
CA ILE A 39 -15.72 -26.56 -4.39
C ILE A 39 -15.73 -25.56 -5.55
N ASN A 40 -16.90 -24.99 -5.83
CA ASN A 40 -17.08 -24.04 -6.92
C ASN A 40 -16.69 -22.59 -6.55
N ALA A 41 -16.55 -21.75 -7.58
CA ALA A 41 -16.24 -20.33 -7.45
C ALA A 41 -17.21 -19.54 -6.56
N LYS A 42 -18.50 -19.90 -6.53
CA LYS A 42 -19.49 -19.24 -5.67
C LYS A 42 -19.21 -19.49 -4.18
N SER A 43 -18.68 -20.67 -3.85
CA SER A 43 -18.27 -21.03 -2.49
C SER A 43 -17.03 -20.26 -2.08
N PHE A 44 -16.03 -20.16 -2.96
CA PHE A 44 -14.84 -19.33 -2.70
C PHE A 44 -15.16 -17.84 -2.62
N LYS A 45 -16.09 -17.31 -3.42
CA LYS A 45 -16.50 -15.90 -3.30
C LYS A 45 -17.16 -15.59 -1.97
N LEU A 46 -17.97 -16.53 -1.46
CA LEU A 46 -18.53 -16.42 -0.12
C LEU A 46 -17.42 -16.48 0.95
N LEU A 47 -16.47 -17.41 0.81
CA LEU A 47 -15.35 -17.54 1.73
C LEU A 47 -14.51 -16.25 1.78
N GLU A 48 -14.17 -15.67 0.62
CA GLU A 48 -13.48 -14.38 0.53
C GLU A 48 -14.21 -13.30 1.32
N THR A 49 -15.53 -13.18 1.13
CA THR A 49 -16.37 -12.20 1.85
C THR A 49 -16.34 -12.42 3.37
N LYS A 50 -16.37 -13.68 3.80
CA LYS A 50 -16.26 -14.05 5.23
C LYS A 50 -14.90 -13.74 5.81
N LEU A 51 -13.83 -14.05 5.08
CA LEU A 51 -12.45 -13.76 5.50
C LEU A 51 -12.17 -12.26 5.54
N LYS A 52 -12.71 -11.46 4.60
CA LYS A 52 -12.68 -9.98 4.68
C LYS A 52 -13.37 -9.46 5.92
N SER A 53 -14.53 -10.03 6.27
CA SER A 53 -15.26 -9.66 7.50
C SER A 53 -14.46 -10.00 8.76
N VAL A 54 -13.82 -11.18 8.79
CA VAL A 54 -12.91 -11.61 9.86
C VAL A 54 -11.71 -10.67 9.97
N ALA A 55 -11.06 -10.34 8.84
CA ALA A 55 -9.91 -9.44 8.79
C ALA A 55 -10.27 -8.03 9.30
N ALA A 56 -11.36 -7.45 8.81
CA ALA A 56 -11.85 -6.15 9.23
C ALA A 56 -12.15 -6.11 10.73
N ARG A 57 -12.79 -7.16 11.27
CA ARG A 57 -13.06 -7.28 12.71
C ARG A 57 -11.80 -7.29 13.57
N ASN A 58 -10.69 -7.79 13.02
CA ASN A 58 -9.39 -7.87 13.68
C ASN A 58 -8.47 -6.70 13.31
N GLY A 59 -8.99 -5.64 12.68
CA GLY A 59 -8.24 -4.44 12.33
C GLY A 59 -7.13 -4.71 11.31
N ILE A 60 -7.43 -5.54 10.31
CA ILE A 60 -6.59 -5.78 9.13
C ILE A 60 -7.24 -5.13 7.91
N PHE A 61 -6.47 -4.34 7.17
CA PHE A 61 -6.91 -3.81 5.89
C PHE A 61 -6.66 -4.86 4.80
N SER A 62 -7.71 -5.31 4.13
CA SER A 62 -7.65 -6.45 3.18
C SER A 62 -8.08 -6.11 1.76
N ASP A 63 -8.40 -4.84 1.49
CA ASP A 63 -8.84 -4.36 0.18
C ASP A 63 -7.67 -3.91 -0.73
N SER A 64 -6.44 -3.96 -0.22
CA SER A 64 -5.21 -3.74 -0.99
C SER A 64 -4.26 -4.92 -0.84
N TYR A 65 -3.60 -5.29 -1.93
CA TYR A 65 -2.48 -6.22 -1.91
C TYR A 65 -1.23 -5.46 -1.41
N GLY A 66 -1.01 -5.55 -0.09
CA GLY A 66 0.27 -5.16 0.51
C GLY A 66 1.35 -6.24 0.34
N SER A 67 2.46 -6.10 1.06
CA SER A 67 3.55 -7.10 1.05
C SER A 67 3.15 -8.47 1.64
N PHE A 68 2.04 -8.54 2.39
CA PHE A 68 1.56 -9.74 3.05
C PHE A 68 0.29 -10.26 2.41
N VAL A 69 0.20 -11.58 2.30
CA VAL A 69 -0.98 -12.29 1.79
C VAL A 69 -1.47 -13.32 2.80
N MET A 70 -2.78 -13.41 2.94
CA MET A 70 -3.49 -14.48 3.63
C MET A 70 -4.18 -15.37 2.62
N TYR A 71 -4.05 -16.69 2.77
CA TYR A 71 -4.71 -17.66 1.92
C TYR A 71 -5.21 -18.86 2.73
N PRO A 72 -6.39 -19.40 2.40
CA PRO A 72 -6.90 -20.63 3.01
C PRO A 72 -6.41 -21.87 2.24
N GLN A 73 -6.15 -22.96 2.96
CA GLN A 73 -6.15 -24.33 2.41
C GLN A 73 -7.37 -25.05 2.97
N ILE A 74 -8.12 -25.73 2.09
CA ILE A 74 -9.37 -26.42 2.45
C ILE A 74 -9.19 -27.92 2.23
N ASN A 75 -9.38 -28.69 3.31
CA ASN A 75 -9.32 -30.14 3.30
C ASN A 75 -10.68 -30.70 3.73
N ILE A 76 -11.34 -31.48 2.87
CA ILE A 76 -12.55 -32.21 3.25
C ILE A 76 -12.13 -33.41 4.10
N ILE A 77 -12.53 -33.43 5.37
CA ILE A 77 -12.22 -34.50 6.32
C ILE A 77 -13.18 -35.67 6.12
N ASP A 78 -14.47 -35.36 6.06
CA ASP A 78 -15.54 -36.35 5.92
C ASP A 78 -16.67 -35.80 5.04
N ASN A 79 -17.30 -36.71 4.30
CA ASN A 79 -18.46 -36.45 3.47
C ASN A 79 -19.43 -37.62 3.59
N ALA A 80 -20.55 -37.39 4.29
CA ALA A 80 -21.59 -38.37 4.50
C ALA A 80 -22.84 -38.02 3.69
N LEU A 81 -23.35 -39.00 2.94
CA LEU A 81 -24.67 -38.92 2.32
C LEU A 81 -25.72 -39.47 3.29
N VAL A 82 -26.62 -38.60 3.74
CA VAL A 82 -27.78 -39.01 4.55
C VAL A 82 -29.00 -39.12 3.64
N GLU A 83 -29.45 -40.36 3.45
CA GLU A 83 -30.63 -40.70 2.67
C GLU A 83 -31.90 -40.50 3.51
N GLY A 84 -32.40 -39.26 3.53
CA GLY A 84 -33.56 -38.85 4.32
C GLY A 84 -34.84 -38.74 3.47
N GLY A 85 -35.53 -39.86 3.25
CA GLY A 85 -36.87 -39.87 2.64
C GLY A 85 -36.95 -39.21 1.26
N LEU A 86 -37.53 -38.00 1.18
CA LEU A 86 -37.81 -37.31 -0.10
C LEU A 86 -36.58 -36.72 -0.81
N LYS A 87 -35.47 -36.47 -0.10
CA LYS A 87 -34.23 -35.91 -0.69
C LYS A 87 -32.99 -36.37 0.07
N ASN A 88 -31.93 -36.62 -0.68
CA ASN A 88 -30.61 -36.91 -0.11
C ASN A 88 -29.94 -35.61 0.35
N ILE A 89 -29.25 -35.65 1.49
CA ILE A 89 -28.50 -34.53 2.05
C ILE A 89 -27.02 -34.93 2.18
N ASN A 90 -26.12 -34.12 1.63
CA ASN A 90 -24.69 -34.25 1.87
C ASN A 90 -24.34 -33.49 3.15
N ILE A 91 -23.60 -34.12 4.04
CA ILE A 91 -23.03 -33.52 5.24
C ILE A 91 -21.52 -33.54 5.06
N VAL A 92 -20.90 -32.36 5.04
CA VAL A 92 -19.47 -32.19 4.87
C VAL A 92 -18.87 -31.67 6.17
N GLU A 93 -17.81 -32.32 6.62
CA GLU A 93 -16.87 -31.82 7.61
C GLU A 93 -15.56 -31.48 6.91
N LEU A 94 -15.10 -30.24 7.05
CA LEU A 94 -13.87 -29.77 6.43
C LEU A 94 -12.99 -29.06 7.46
N GLU A 95 -11.68 -29.13 7.26
CA GLU A 95 -10.71 -28.28 7.91
C GLU A 95 -10.33 -27.14 6.97
N MET A 96 -10.41 -25.91 7.46
CA MET A 96 -9.85 -24.74 6.82
C MET A 96 -8.64 -24.28 7.61
N THR A 97 -7.47 -24.29 6.99
CA THR A 97 -6.25 -23.70 7.55
C THR A 97 -5.94 -22.38 6.85
N LEU A 98 -5.86 -21.29 7.60
CA LEU A 98 -5.42 -19.99 7.10
C LEU A 98 -3.92 -19.85 7.33
N PHE A 99 -3.21 -19.32 6.34
CA PHE A 99 -1.80 -18.98 6.42
C PHE A 99 -1.60 -17.50 6.10
N VAL A 100 -0.64 -16.86 6.76
CA VAL A 100 -0.14 -15.53 6.38
C VAL A 100 1.33 -15.63 6.03
N LYS A 101 1.73 -15.09 4.88
CA LYS A 101 3.14 -14.98 4.47
C LYS A 101 3.44 -13.65 3.76
N GLN A 102 4.71 -13.26 3.73
CA GLN A 102 5.19 -12.21 2.85
C GLN A 102 5.31 -12.76 1.42
N PHE A 103 4.80 -12.01 0.44
CA PHE A 103 4.74 -12.46 -0.95
C PHE A 103 6.14 -12.58 -1.58
N ASP A 104 7.00 -11.56 -1.44
CA ASP A 104 8.30 -11.51 -2.12
C ASP A 104 9.32 -12.55 -1.60
N THR A 105 9.31 -12.78 -0.28
CA THR A 105 10.32 -13.60 0.41
C THR A 105 9.81 -14.98 0.79
N ASN A 106 8.51 -15.24 0.66
CA ASN A 106 7.81 -16.42 1.16
C ASN A 106 7.92 -16.68 2.67
N VAL A 107 8.37 -15.70 3.47
CA VAL A 107 8.45 -15.84 4.92
C VAL A 107 7.05 -15.97 5.52
N GLY A 108 6.80 -17.05 6.26
CA GLY A 108 5.53 -17.31 6.94
C GLY A 108 5.44 -16.62 8.30
N PHE A 109 4.29 -16.04 8.61
CA PHE A 109 4.02 -15.31 9.85
C PHE A 109 3.05 -16.03 10.79
N GLY A 110 2.39 -17.07 10.32
CA GLY A 110 1.56 -17.92 11.17
C GLY A 110 0.47 -18.64 10.40
N SER A 111 -0.22 -19.50 11.12
CA SER A 111 -1.39 -20.21 10.62
C SER A 111 -2.42 -20.46 11.73
N CYS A 112 -3.68 -20.65 11.36
CA CYS A 112 -4.71 -21.16 12.25
C CYS A 112 -5.65 -22.10 11.50
N SER A 113 -6.20 -23.10 12.20
CA SER A 113 -7.15 -24.06 11.61
C SER A 113 -8.52 -23.95 12.26
N LYS A 114 -9.57 -24.17 11.46
CA LYS A 114 -10.95 -24.33 11.92
C LYS A 114 -11.63 -25.49 11.22
N THR A 115 -12.19 -26.40 12.01
CA THR A 115 -13.14 -27.38 11.53
C THR A 115 -14.51 -26.72 11.32
N LEU A 116 -15.07 -26.89 10.13
CA LEU A 116 -16.39 -26.38 9.75
C LEU A 116 -17.26 -27.54 9.29
N LYS A 117 -18.53 -27.50 9.66
CA LYS A 117 -19.52 -28.49 9.22
C LYS A 117 -20.65 -27.82 8.49
N GLY A 118 -21.06 -28.39 7.36
CA GLY A 118 -22.15 -27.88 6.54
C GLY A 118 -22.98 -29.00 5.94
N SER A 119 -24.19 -28.66 5.54
CA SER A 119 -25.12 -29.59 4.89
C SER A 119 -25.75 -28.95 3.67
N GLY A 120 -26.02 -29.75 2.63
CA GLY A 120 -26.60 -29.26 1.39
C GLY A 120 -27.06 -30.37 0.44
N ASN A 121 -27.74 -29.99 -0.64
CA ASN A 121 -28.21 -30.95 -1.65
C ASN A 121 -27.05 -31.51 -2.49
N THR A 122 -25.94 -30.78 -2.55
CA THR A 122 -24.68 -31.19 -3.18
C THR A 122 -23.52 -30.96 -2.20
N ILE A 123 -22.36 -31.55 -2.47
CA ILE A 123 -21.13 -31.31 -1.69
C ILE A 123 -20.79 -29.82 -1.69
N SER A 124 -20.84 -29.17 -2.86
CA SER A 124 -20.56 -27.73 -2.94
C SER A 124 -21.54 -26.87 -2.14
N ASP A 125 -22.82 -27.25 -2.08
CA ASP A 125 -23.80 -26.54 -1.23
C ASP A 125 -23.51 -26.74 0.26
N ALA A 126 -23.09 -27.95 0.64
CA ALA A 126 -22.68 -28.26 2.01
C ALA A 126 -21.42 -27.46 2.41
N VAL A 127 -20.41 -27.38 1.54
CA VAL A 127 -19.21 -26.55 1.75
C VAL A 127 -19.57 -25.07 1.86
N LYS A 128 -20.42 -24.57 0.95
CA LYS A 128 -20.91 -23.18 1.02
C LYS A 128 -21.66 -22.92 2.33
N ASN A 129 -22.46 -23.87 2.80
CA ASN A 129 -23.13 -23.80 4.11
C ASN A 129 -22.12 -23.82 5.27
N ALA A 130 -21.04 -24.59 5.18
CA ALA A 130 -19.98 -24.59 6.18
C ALA A 130 -19.28 -23.23 6.26
N PHE A 131 -18.91 -22.63 5.11
CA PHE A 131 -18.30 -21.30 5.04
C PHE A 131 -19.24 -20.20 5.56
N SER A 132 -20.55 -20.32 5.34
CA SER A 132 -21.52 -19.31 5.82
C SER A 132 -21.54 -19.17 7.35
N LYS A 133 -21.14 -20.24 8.07
CA LYS A 133 -21.06 -20.31 9.54
C LYS A 133 -19.78 -19.71 10.12
N ILE A 134 -18.83 -19.27 9.27
CA ILE A 134 -17.65 -18.53 9.75
C ILE A 134 -18.12 -17.25 10.43
N SER A 135 -17.72 -17.12 11.70
CA SER A 135 -18.02 -15.97 12.56
C SER A 135 -16.81 -15.06 12.65
N PRO A 136 -16.93 -13.76 12.30
CA PRO A 136 -15.90 -12.76 12.54
C PRO A 136 -15.51 -12.58 14.01
N ASN A 137 -16.37 -12.98 14.95
CA ASN A 137 -16.17 -12.84 16.38
C ASN A 137 -15.53 -14.08 17.05
N ASP A 138 -15.10 -15.06 16.26
CA ASP A 138 -14.43 -16.24 16.82
C ASP A 138 -13.04 -15.88 17.37
N ASN A 139 -12.79 -16.19 18.64
CA ASN A 139 -11.54 -15.89 19.32
C ASN A 139 -10.31 -16.53 18.66
N THR A 140 -10.49 -17.64 17.93
CA THR A 140 -9.40 -18.27 17.16
C THR A 140 -8.76 -17.29 16.20
N TYR A 141 -9.57 -16.49 15.50
CA TYR A 141 -9.06 -15.48 14.58
C TYR A 141 -8.43 -14.30 15.33
N ALA A 142 -8.99 -13.90 16.47
CA ALA A 142 -8.41 -12.84 17.29
C ALA A 142 -7.00 -13.17 17.78
N TYR A 143 -6.80 -14.38 18.30
CA TYR A 143 -5.47 -14.86 18.71
C TYR A 143 -4.52 -14.98 17.52
N PHE A 144 -5.00 -15.54 16.41
CA PHE A 144 -4.24 -15.67 15.18
C PHE A 144 -3.72 -14.32 14.65
N PHE A 145 -4.59 -13.33 14.51
CA PHE A 145 -4.17 -12.02 14.00
C PHE A 145 -3.31 -11.25 14.99
N THR A 146 -3.48 -11.45 16.30
CA THR A 146 -2.58 -10.87 17.31
C THR A 146 -1.15 -11.41 17.12
N ASP A 147 -1.00 -12.74 17.09
CA ASP A 147 0.30 -13.39 16.90
C ASP A 147 0.96 -13.02 15.56
N VAL A 148 0.18 -13.02 14.46
CA VAL A 148 0.66 -12.60 13.13
C VAL A 148 1.17 -11.16 13.15
N LYS A 149 0.42 -10.22 13.75
CA LYS A 149 0.82 -8.81 13.83
C LYS A 149 2.12 -8.65 14.61
N ASP A 150 2.27 -9.37 15.72
CA ASP A 150 3.47 -9.31 16.54
C ASP A 150 4.70 -9.87 15.82
N LYS A 151 4.53 -10.99 15.09
CA LYS A 151 5.59 -11.56 14.25
C LYS A 151 5.98 -10.66 13.08
N ILE A 152 5.02 -10.00 12.44
CA ILE A 152 5.31 -9.01 11.38
C ILE A 152 6.13 -7.84 11.96
N LYS A 153 5.71 -7.30 13.10
CA LYS A 153 6.45 -6.23 13.79
C LYS A 153 7.85 -6.67 14.20
N GLN A 154 8.00 -7.90 14.70
CA GLN A 154 9.31 -8.46 15.04
C GLN A 154 10.20 -8.59 13.80
N TYR A 155 9.68 -9.13 12.71
CA TYR A 155 10.42 -9.26 11.45
C TYR A 155 10.96 -7.93 10.97
N TYR A 156 10.14 -6.87 10.94
CA TYR A 156 10.63 -5.57 10.53
C TYR A 156 11.67 -5.00 11.49
N ARG A 157 11.49 -5.14 12.81
CA ARG A 157 12.50 -4.72 13.80
C ARG A 157 13.85 -5.39 13.58
N GLU A 158 13.84 -6.69 13.29
CA GLU A 158 15.07 -7.48 13.06
C GLU A 158 15.70 -7.22 11.68
N ASN A 159 14.90 -6.81 10.69
CA ASN A 159 15.36 -6.67 9.30
C ASN A 159 15.50 -5.21 8.82
N LYS A 160 15.13 -4.21 9.64
CA LYS A 160 15.19 -2.78 9.29
C LYS A 160 16.55 -2.36 8.73
N GLU A 161 17.64 -2.68 9.43
CA GLU A 161 19.00 -2.33 9.01
C GLU A 161 19.37 -2.93 7.64
N LYS A 162 18.98 -4.19 7.42
CA LYS A 162 19.21 -4.88 6.15
C LYS A 162 18.39 -4.24 5.02
N MET A 163 17.15 -3.86 5.30
CA MET A 163 16.26 -3.16 4.36
C MET A 163 16.85 -1.79 3.98
N ILE A 164 17.25 -0.98 4.97
CA ILE A 164 17.90 0.32 4.76
C ILE A 164 19.18 0.17 3.92
N LYS A 165 20.03 -0.80 4.25
CA LYS A 165 21.25 -1.08 3.47
C LYS A 165 20.94 -1.47 2.03
N SER A 166 19.89 -2.26 1.81
CA SER A 166 19.46 -2.67 0.47
C SER A 166 18.96 -1.48 -0.34
N ALA A 167 18.14 -0.61 0.27
CA ALA A 167 17.66 0.62 -0.37
C ALA A 167 18.81 1.56 -0.75
N ARG A 168 19.79 1.76 0.15
CA ARG A 168 21.00 2.54 -0.17
C ARG A 168 21.81 1.93 -1.31
N THR A 169 21.87 0.61 -1.40
CA THR A 169 22.55 -0.10 -2.49
C THR A 169 21.83 0.11 -3.82
N MET A 170 20.49 0.00 -3.84
CA MET A 170 19.66 0.30 -5.02
C MET A 170 19.87 1.75 -5.47
N ALA A 171 19.84 2.71 -4.53
CA ALA A 171 20.10 4.13 -4.83
C ALA A 171 21.50 4.37 -5.41
N ALA A 172 22.53 3.68 -4.91
CA ALA A 172 23.89 3.76 -5.47
C ALA A 172 23.97 3.22 -6.92
N GLN A 173 23.04 2.33 -7.29
CA GLN A 173 22.87 1.81 -8.65
C GLN A 173 21.88 2.65 -9.47
N GLN A 174 21.48 3.83 -8.98
CA GLN A 174 20.48 4.72 -9.58
C GLN A 174 19.07 4.10 -9.71
N GLN A 175 18.80 3.02 -8.99
CA GLN A 175 17.48 2.37 -8.90
C GLN A 175 16.63 3.04 -7.82
N TYR A 176 16.37 4.34 -8.00
CA TYR A 176 15.74 5.16 -6.97
C TYR A 176 14.29 4.76 -6.68
N GLU A 177 13.48 4.51 -7.71
CA GLU A 177 12.08 4.15 -7.50
C GLU A 177 11.93 2.81 -6.77
N GLN A 178 12.81 1.85 -7.07
CA GLN A 178 12.86 0.57 -6.37
C GLN A 178 13.27 0.74 -4.90
N ALA A 179 14.24 1.62 -4.63
CA ALA A 179 14.64 1.95 -3.27
C ALA A 179 13.47 2.56 -2.47
N PHE A 180 12.72 3.48 -3.07
CA PHE A 180 11.53 4.06 -2.45
C PHE A 180 10.44 3.01 -2.22
N ALA A 181 10.16 2.17 -3.21
CA ALA A 181 9.19 1.09 -3.08
C ALA A 181 9.54 0.16 -1.90
N LEU A 182 10.81 -0.19 -1.72
CA LEU A 182 11.28 -0.99 -0.59
C LEU A 182 11.08 -0.27 0.75
N LEU A 183 11.50 0.99 0.88
CA LEU A 183 11.41 1.75 2.13
C LEU A 183 9.95 2.00 2.55
N MET A 184 9.06 2.23 1.58
CA MET A 184 7.62 2.41 1.83
C MET A 184 6.91 1.13 2.29
N THR A 185 7.57 -0.03 2.23
CA THR A 185 7.03 -1.26 2.85
C THR A 185 7.12 -1.26 4.37
N TYR A 186 7.94 -0.38 4.98
CA TYR A 186 8.04 -0.26 6.43
C TYR A 186 6.84 0.51 7.00
N PRO A 187 6.03 -0.09 7.88
CA PRO A 187 4.89 0.60 8.50
C PRO A 187 5.30 1.88 9.25
N SER A 188 4.63 2.99 8.94
CA SER A 188 4.85 4.32 9.55
C SER A 188 4.57 4.38 11.05
N SER A 189 3.80 3.44 11.60
CA SER A 189 3.47 3.36 13.02
C SER A 189 4.45 2.54 13.87
N MET A 190 5.44 1.91 13.25
CA MET A 190 6.43 1.13 13.99
C MET A 190 7.61 1.99 14.41
N GLU A 191 8.16 1.66 15.58
CA GLU A 191 9.41 2.23 16.08
C GLU A 191 10.52 2.16 15.02
N GLY A 192 11.27 3.25 14.85
CA GLY A 192 12.30 3.36 13.80
C GLY A 192 11.77 3.78 12.42
N SER A 193 10.48 4.10 12.29
CA SER A 193 9.91 4.73 11.08
C SER A 193 10.64 6.00 10.68
N ASP A 194 11.01 6.83 11.67
CA ASP A 194 11.66 8.13 11.45
C ASP A 194 13.02 7.94 10.78
N GLU A 195 13.78 6.93 11.19
CA GLU A 195 15.06 6.59 10.56
C GLU A 195 14.87 6.11 9.11
N VAL A 196 13.86 5.27 8.85
CA VAL A 196 13.53 4.82 7.49
C VAL A 196 13.12 6.01 6.62
N GLN A 197 12.38 6.96 7.19
CA GLN A 197 11.95 8.18 6.55
C GLN A 197 13.13 9.11 6.22
N ASP A 198 14.07 9.30 7.16
CA ASP A 198 15.29 10.07 6.97
C ASP A 198 16.14 9.50 5.83
N VAL A 199 16.27 8.17 5.76
CA VAL A 199 16.95 7.49 4.64
C VAL A 199 16.20 7.70 3.32
N ALA A 200 14.87 7.67 3.33
CA ALA A 200 14.09 7.92 2.12
C ALA A 200 14.31 9.36 1.61
N ILE A 201 14.36 10.35 2.51
CA ILE A 201 14.68 11.75 2.17
C ILE A 201 16.13 11.87 1.67
N GLU A 202 17.09 11.18 2.29
CA GLU A 202 18.49 11.13 1.83
C GLU A 202 18.58 10.65 0.38
N ILE A 203 17.87 9.56 0.05
CA ILE A 203 17.84 8.98 -1.30
C ILE A 203 17.08 9.90 -2.26
N TYR A 204 15.99 10.54 -1.83
CA TYR A 204 15.22 11.46 -2.64
C TYR A 204 16.04 12.66 -3.11
N LYS A 205 16.90 13.22 -2.27
CA LYS A 205 17.82 14.29 -2.69
C LYS A 205 18.75 13.84 -3.82
N LYS A 206 19.30 12.63 -3.72
CA LYS A 206 20.14 12.04 -4.79
C LYS A 206 19.34 11.82 -6.08
N TYR A 207 18.09 11.37 -5.96
CA TYR A 207 17.16 11.22 -7.09
C TYR A 207 16.85 12.57 -7.75
N GLN A 208 16.59 13.62 -6.95
CA GLN A 208 16.38 14.98 -7.44
C GLN A 208 17.59 15.47 -8.24
N ASP A 209 18.81 15.31 -7.71
CA ASP A 209 20.03 15.76 -8.38
C ASP A 209 20.30 14.99 -9.70
N ALA A 210 20.08 13.68 -9.70
CA ALA A 210 20.20 12.84 -10.90
C ALA A 210 19.17 13.24 -11.96
N THR A 211 17.91 13.43 -11.55
CA THR A 211 16.81 13.87 -12.41
C THR A 211 17.09 15.26 -12.98
N CYS A 212 17.58 16.17 -12.14
CA CYS A 212 17.96 17.53 -12.53
C CYS A 212 19.02 17.50 -13.63
N SER A 213 20.11 16.75 -13.40
CA SER A 213 21.21 16.61 -14.36
C SER A 213 20.74 16.05 -15.71
N ALA A 214 19.84 15.05 -15.67
CA ALA A 214 19.24 14.48 -16.87
C ALA A 214 18.37 15.51 -17.63
N LYS A 215 17.54 16.29 -16.93
CA LYS A 215 16.70 17.35 -17.52
C LYS A 215 17.55 18.45 -18.15
N ILE A 216 18.63 18.89 -17.51
CA ILE A 216 19.57 19.85 -18.11
C ILE A 216 20.17 19.30 -19.40
N ALA A 217 20.60 18.04 -19.41
CA ALA A 217 21.16 17.42 -20.61
C ALA A 217 20.11 17.35 -21.75
N GLN A 218 18.86 16.99 -21.43
CA GLN A 218 17.76 16.96 -22.40
C GLN A 218 17.45 18.35 -22.95
N ALA A 219 17.35 19.36 -22.08
CA ALA A 219 17.12 20.75 -22.48
C ALA A 219 18.24 21.27 -23.38
N ARG A 220 19.51 21.00 -23.05
CA ARG A 220 20.65 21.33 -23.92
C ARG A 220 20.57 20.65 -25.28
N GLY A 221 20.08 19.41 -25.33
CA GLY A 221 19.78 18.70 -26.57
C GLY A 221 18.72 19.42 -27.40
N ALA A 222 17.59 19.80 -26.79
CA ALA A 222 16.52 20.53 -27.45
C ALA A 222 16.97 21.92 -27.96
N ILE A 223 17.77 22.65 -27.16
CA ILE A 223 18.42 23.91 -27.58
C ILE A 223 19.28 23.68 -28.83
N SER A 224 20.08 22.60 -28.87
CA SER A 224 20.95 22.31 -30.02
C SER A 224 20.18 22.04 -31.32
N THR A 225 18.92 21.61 -31.21
CA THR A 225 18.00 21.41 -32.33
C THR A 225 17.05 22.58 -32.56
N GLN A 226 17.27 23.72 -31.89
CA GLN A 226 16.42 24.93 -31.91
C GLN A 226 14.97 24.70 -31.44
N ASP A 227 14.75 23.63 -30.67
CA ASP A 227 13.48 23.37 -29.99
C ASP A 227 13.47 24.09 -28.63
N TYR A 228 13.30 25.40 -28.68
CA TYR A 228 13.37 26.24 -27.49
C TYR A 228 12.15 26.07 -26.58
N GLU A 229 10.96 25.87 -27.14
CA GLU A 229 9.74 25.63 -26.37
C GLU A 229 9.86 24.32 -25.57
N GLY A 230 10.28 23.23 -26.24
CA GLY A 230 10.55 21.96 -25.55
C GLY A 230 11.67 22.06 -24.50
N ALA A 231 12.71 22.86 -24.77
CA ALA A 231 13.76 23.11 -23.78
C ALA A 231 13.22 23.81 -22.53
N ILE A 232 12.41 24.86 -22.68
CA ILE A 232 11.84 25.60 -21.55
C ILE A 232 10.88 24.69 -20.77
N ASP A 233 10.01 23.93 -21.44
CA ASP A 233 9.08 23.01 -20.78
C ASP A 233 9.83 21.98 -19.90
N ILE A 234 10.95 21.45 -20.38
CA ILE A 234 11.81 20.54 -19.60
C ILE A 234 12.39 21.29 -18.38
N LEU A 235 12.98 22.47 -18.58
CA LEU A 235 13.63 23.27 -17.55
C LEU A 235 12.65 23.75 -16.47
N ALA A 236 11.41 24.07 -16.84
CA ALA A 236 10.34 24.48 -15.94
C ALA A 236 9.92 23.36 -14.97
N THR A 237 10.19 22.10 -15.31
CA THR A 237 9.92 20.95 -14.43
C THR A 237 11.11 20.58 -13.53
N VAL A 238 12.21 21.34 -13.58
CA VAL A 238 13.34 21.16 -12.66
C VAL A 238 12.89 21.56 -11.26
N ASP A 239 13.09 20.64 -10.31
CA ASP A 239 12.75 20.87 -8.91
C ASP A 239 13.52 22.07 -8.34
N SER A 240 12.83 23.01 -7.71
CA SER A 240 13.41 24.25 -7.18
C SER A 240 14.53 24.04 -6.15
N GLU A 241 14.58 22.86 -5.54
CA GLU A 241 15.56 22.55 -4.51
C GLU A 241 16.69 21.63 -4.96
N SER A 242 16.62 21.17 -6.20
CA SER A 242 17.70 20.41 -6.80
C SER A 242 18.94 21.30 -6.97
N ALA A 243 20.12 20.68 -6.93
CA ALA A 243 21.38 21.42 -7.04
C ALA A 243 21.53 22.20 -8.36
N CYS A 244 20.80 21.81 -9.42
CA CYS A 244 20.89 22.43 -10.75
C CYS A 244 19.75 23.41 -11.06
N HIS A 245 18.93 23.79 -10.07
CA HIS A 245 17.86 24.77 -10.28
C HIS A 245 18.37 26.12 -10.80
N GLU A 246 19.46 26.65 -10.22
CA GLU A 246 20.06 27.91 -10.67
C GLU A 246 20.60 27.79 -12.11
N GLU A 247 21.13 26.63 -12.50
CA GLU A 247 21.55 26.36 -13.88
C GLU A 247 20.35 26.33 -14.84
N SER A 248 19.24 25.74 -14.41
CA SER A 248 17.99 25.71 -15.18
C SER A 248 17.50 27.13 -15.50
N LEU A 249 17.47 28.02 -14.48
CA LEU A 249 17.07 29.41 -14.65
C LEU A 249 18.01 30.17 -15.62
N LYS A 250 19.32 29.93 -15.54
CA LYS A 250 20.29 30.54 -16.47
C LYS A 250 20.09 30.08 -17.91
N LEU A 251 19.77 28.81 -18.13
CA LEU A 251 19.47 28.29 -19.47
C LEU A 251 18.18 28.90 -20.03
N ILE A 252 17.14 29.04 -19.20
CA ILE A 252 15.91 29.74 -19.57
C ILE A 252 16.21 31.19 -19.99
N GLU A 253 17.00 31.92 -19.22
CA GLU A 253 17.39 33.30 -19.54
C GLU A 253 18.14 33.38 -20.88
N GLN A 254 19.09 32.45 -21.12
CA GLN A 254 19.83 32.36 -22.37
C GLN A 254 18.92 32.16 -23.57
N ILE A 255 17.99 31.21 -23.49
CA ILE A 255 16.98 30.97 -24.52
C ILE A 255 16.17 32.24 -24.82
N GLY A 256 15.76 32.97 -23.78
CA GLY A 256 15.01 34.23 -23.90
C GLY A 256 15.74 35.33 -24.68
N THR A 257 17.07 35.30 -24.73
CA THR A 257 17.86 36.24 -25.54
C THR A 257 17.98 35.83 -27.01
N GLU A 258 17.82 34.54 -27.33
CA GLU A 258 17.89 34.01 -28.70
C GLU A 258 16.54 34.09 -29.44
N ILE A 259 15.46 34.24 -28.67
CA ILE A 259 14.07 34.25 -29.12
C ILE A 259 13.58 35.67 -29.50
N ARG A 260 12.79 35.80 -30.58
CA ARG A 260 12.17 37.07 -31.02
C ARG A 260 10.98 37.47 -30.11
N ASP A 261 10.72 38.78 -30.00
CA ASP A 261 9.82 39.49 -29.04
C ASP A 261 8.41 38.91 -28.71
N GLU A 262 7.86 37.98 -29.48
CA GLU A 262 6.56 37.35 -29.21
C GLU A 262 6.68 36.10 -28.32
N GLN A 263 7.65 35.23 -28.59
CA GLN A 263 7.96 34.05 -27.77
C GLN A 263 8.61 34.43 -26.42
N LYS A 264 9.21 35.62 -26.31
CA LYS A 264 9.76 36.17 -25.06
C LYS A 264 8.67 36.37 -23.99
N ARG A 265 7.44 36.69 -24.39
CA ARG A 265 6.30 36.89 -23.47
C ARG A 265 5.76 35.57 -22.90
N GLU A 266 5.80 34.50 -23.69
CA GLU A 266 5.44 33.14 -23.24
C GLU A 266 6.41 32.66 -22.15
N LEU A 267 7.71 32.88 -22.38
CA LEU A 267 8.79 32.55 -21.45
C LEU A 267 8.71 33.32 -20.13
N GLU A 268 8.44 34.62 -20.17
CA GLU A 268 8.24 35.45 -18.98
C GLU A 268 7.02 35.02 -18.15
N MET A 269 5.98 34.47 -18.80
CA MET A 269 4.80 33.94 -18.12
C MET A 269 5.08 32.60 -17.43
N GLN A 270 5.82 31.69 -18.08
CA GLN A 270 6.23 30.42 -17.46
C GLN A 270 7.13 30.62 -16.23
N ASN A 271 8.04 31.61 -16.27
CA ASN A 271 8.93 31.94 -15.14
C ASN A 271 8.21 32.35 -13.84
N LYS A 272 6.99 32.91 -13.93
CA LYS A 272 6.20 33.29 -12.74
C LYS A 272 5.56 32.12 -12.01
N LEU A 273 5.48 30.94 -12.63
CA LEU A 273 4.87 29.74 -12.04
C LEU A 273 5.87 28.93 -11.19
N ILE A 274 7.17 29.18 -11.35
CA ILE A 274 8.26 28.46 -10.67
C ILE A 274 8.41 28.88 -9.19
N ASP A 275 7.81 30.00 -8.78
CA ASP A 275 8.11 30.70 -7.51
C ASP A 275 7.35 30.20 -6.26
N ASN A 276 6.56 29.12 -6.35
CA ASN A 276 5.69 28.68 -5.23
C ASN A 276 6.27 27.50 -4.43
N ALA A 277 7.37 27.73 -3.71
CA ALA A 277 7.89 26.80 -2.73
C ALA A 277 7.30 27.06 -1.33
N MET A 278 6.39 26.21 -0.86
CA MET A 278 5.99 26.18 0.56
C MET A 278 5.82 24.76 1.12
N THR A 279 6.47 24.59 2.28
CA THR A 279 6.55 23.46 3.23
C THR A 279 6.95 22.10 2.66
N LEU A 280 8.23 21.80 2.88
CA LEU A 280 9.00 20.92 2.04
C LEU A 280 9.00 19.44 2.42
N GLU A 281 9.13 19.14 3.71
CA GLU A 281 9.41 17.76 4.12
C GLU A 281 8.20 16.85 3.94
N SER A 282 6.99 17.31 4.32
CA SER A 282 5.76 16.54 4.09
C SER A 282 5.54 16.26 2.59
N LYS A 283 5.79 17.26 1.72
CA LYS A 283 5.65 17.10 0.27
C LYS A 283 6.65 16.10 -0.30
N ARG A 284 7.89 16.07 0.19
CA ARG A 284 8.89 15.07 -0.23
C ARG A 284 8.43 13.66 0.12
N ILE A 285 7.89 13.46 1.31
CA ILE A 285 7.40 12.15 1.74
C ILE A 285 6.22 11.69 0.90
N ASP A 286 5.31 12.60 0.56
CA ASP A 286 4.19 12.29 -0.32
C ASP A 286 4.68 11.95 -1.74
N ALA A 287 5.65 12.70 -2.28
CA ALA A 287 6.27 12.41 -3.57
C ALA A 287 7.01 11.05 -3.57
N ILE A 288 7.81 10.76 -2.54
CA ILE A 288 8.48 9.47 -2.35
C ILE A 288 7.45 8.34 -2.35
N ARG A 289 6.34 8.51 -1.61
CA ARG A 289 5.28 7.51 -1.52
C ARG A 289 4.63 7.30 -2.88
N GLU A 290 4.31 8.37 -3.60
CA GLU A 290 3.72 8.30 -4.93
C GLU A 290 4.61 7.54 -5.91
N ILE A 291 5.90 7.88 -5.96
CA ILE A 291 6.89 7.20 -6.81
C ILE A 291 6.98 5.71 -6.44
N GLY A 292 7.09 5.38 -5.15
CA GLY A 292 7.18 4.00 -4.68
C GLY A 292 5.92 3.18 -5.00
N VAL A 293 4.74 3.78 -4.84
CA VAL A 293 3.45 3.16 -5.17
C VAL A 293 3.33 2.93 -6.67
N GLU A 294 3.71 3.90 -7.50
CA GLU A 294 3.64 3.77 -8.95
C GLU A 294 4.61 2.70 -9.47
N TYR A 295 5.83 2.66 -8.93
CA TYR A 295 6.77 1.58 -9.21
C TYR A 295 6.18 0.22 -8.84
N ALA A 296 5.61 0.10 -7.64
CA ALA A 296 5.00 -1.15 -7.19
C ALA A 296 3.84 -1.58 -8.10
N LYS A 297 2.94 -0.68 -8.51
CA LYS A 297 1.84 -0.98 -9.43
C LYS A 297 2.35 -1.51 -10.78
N ASN A 298 3.37 -0.87 -11.34
CA ASN A 298 3.92 -1.22 -12.65
C ASN A 298 4.76 -2.51 -12.64
N HIS A 299 5.23 -2.92 -11.45
CA HIS A 299 6.06 -4.11 -11.26
C HIS A 299 5.38 -5.20 -10.43
N GLN A 300 4.08 -5.07 -10.15
CA GLN A 300 3.32 -6.05 -9.40
C GLN A 300 3.11 -7.31 -10.25
N PRO A 301 3.63 -8.48 -9.83
CA PRO A 301 3.28 -9.73 -10.48
C PRO A 301 1.80 -10.00 -10.27
N ARG A 302 1.13 -10.56 -11.30
CA ARG A 302 -0.24 -11.07 -11.12
C ARG A 302 -0.21 -12.17 -10.07
N ILE A 303 -0.73 -11.89 -8.88
CA ILE A 303 -0.76 -12.83 -7.77
C ILE A 303 -1.89 -13.83 -8.03
N THR A 304 -1.54 -15.09 -8.28
CA THR A 304 -2.49 -16.21 -8.37
C THR A 304 -2.35 -17.14 -7.17
N TYR A 305 -3.46 -17.77 -6.76
CA TYR A 305 -3.45 -18.73 -5.66
C TYR A 305 -2.40 -19.84 -5.86
N THR A 306 -2.25 -20.34 -7.10
CA THR A 306 -1.27 -21.39 -7.45
C THR A 306 0.19 -20.94 -7.25
N GLN A 307 0.50 -19.66 -7.36
CA GLN A 307 1.85 -19.14 -7.06
C GLN A 307 2.08 -19.02 -5.55
N ILE A 308 1.02 -18.80 -4.77
CA ILE A 308 1.11 -18.64 -3.32
C ILE A 308 1.29 -19.98 -2.61
N ILE A 309 0.66 -21.06 -3.07
CA ILE A 309 0.76 -22.35 -2.38
C ILE A 309 2.08 -23.11 -2.66
N LYS A 310 2.92 -22.63 -3.57
CA LYS A 310 4.27 -23.16 -3.80
C LYS A 310 5.23 -22.66 -2.73
#